data_AF-K3X392-F1
#
_entry.id   AF-K3X392-F1
#
_cell.length_a   1.000
_cell.length_b   1.000
_cell.length_c   1.000
_cell.angle_alpha   90.00
_cell.angle_beta   90.00
_cell.angle_gamma   90.00
#
_symmetry.space_group_name_H-M   'P 1'
#
loop_
_entity.id
_entity.type
_entity.pdbx_description
1 polymer ?
#
loop_
_entity_poly.entity_id
_entity_poly.type
_entity_poly.pdbx_seq_one_letter_code
_entity_poly.pdbx_strand_id
1 'polypeptide(L)'
;MTKQERLPFESTIHISTNWQERHATLLTMKDKKLQGALRFIVEWTRYLDLAAPFAESSQFVASDGFFCSLEMDVIPFEGVQSTKQVFDALQYFLINMEISILEILGEVIVREDDGSRHQGVFQNRFNSRLRNGAQAEMNVAMFTQFYGGGDNRKNE
;
A
#
# COMPACT_ATOMS: atom_id res chain seq x y z
N MET A 1 -6.77 20.31 -23.13
CA MET A 1 -7.66 19.49 -22.29
C MET A 1 -6.98 18.13 -22.15
N THR A 2 -6.07 18.01 -21.19
CA THR A 2 -5.23 16.82 -21.00
C THR A 2 -6.07 15.76 -20.30
N LYS A 3 -6.39 14.70 -21.04
CA LYS A 3 -7.04 13.50 -20.51
C LYS A 3 -6.04 12.86 -19.56
N GLN A 4 -6.20 13.08 -18.26
CA GLN A 4 -5.35 12.45 -17.26
C GLN A 4 -5.65 10.95 -17.29
N GLU A 5 -4.66 10.17 -17.73
CA GLU A 5 -4.77 8.73 -17.81
C GLU A 5 -4.83 8.18 -16.38
N ARG A 6 -5.94 7.51 -16.05
CA ARG A 6 -6.07 6.72 -14.82
C ARG A 6 -4.85 5.82 -14.71
N LEU A 7 -4.22 5.77 -13.54
CA LEU A 7 -3.11 4.86 -13.32
C LEU A 7 -3.55 3.43 -13.66
N PRO A 8 -2.70 2.58 -14.26
CA PRO A 8 -3.10 1.26 -14.76
C PRO A 8 -3.62 0.30 -13.67
N PHE A 9 -3.43 0.65 -12.39
CA PHE A 9 -3.89 -0.08 -11.22
C PHE A 9 -5.00 0.63 -10.43
N GLU A 10 -5.50 1.77 -10.93
CA GLU A 10 -6.64 2.47 -10.34
C GLU A 10 -7.91 1.63 -10.49
N SER A 11 -8.71 1.54 -9.43
CA SER A 11 -9.99 0.83 -9.47
C SER A 11 -10.98 1.50 -8.53
N THR A 12 -12.21 1.68 -8.99
CA THR A 12 -13.32 2.02 -8.10
C THR A 12 -13.66 0.80 -7.24
N ILE A 13 -13.82 1.02 -5.95
CA ILE A 13 -14.21 0.00 -4.96
C ILE A 13 -15.36 0.53 -4.12
N HIS A 14 -16.34 -0.34 -3.84
CA HIS A 14 -17.39 -0.08 -2.87
C HIS A 14 -17.18 -1.02 -1.69
N ILE A 15 -16.94 -0.46 -0.50
CA ILE A 15 -16.61 -1.25 0.69
C ILE A 15 -17.78 -1.19 1.68
N SER A 16 -18.35 -2.36 2.00
CA SER A 16 -19.44 -2.49 2.98
C SER A 16 -19.02 -2.06 4.39
N THR A 17 -19.96 -1.56 5.19
CA THR A 17 -19.73 -1.31 6.63
C THR A 17 -19.63 -2.61 7.44
N ASN A 18 -20.14 -3.73 6.91
CA ASN A 18 -19.95 -5.05 7.49
C ASN A 18 -18.50 -5.53 7.27
N TRP A 19 -17.82 -5.93 8.35
CA TRP A 19 -16.41 -6.32 8.34
C TRP A 19 -16.13 -7.56 7.48
N GLN A 20 -16.99 -8.58 7.56
CA GLN A 20 -16.84 -9.81 6.78
C GLN A 20 -17.04 -9.56 5.28
N GLU A 21 -18.07 -8.81 4.90
CA GLU A 21 -18.33 -8.43 3.50
C GLU A 21 -17.22 -7.54 2.93
N ARG A 22 -16.70 -6.62 3.75
CA ARG A 22 -15.54 -5.79 3.44
C ARG A 22 -14.31 -6.64 3.14
N HIS A 23 -13.96 -7.55 4.05
CA HIS A 23 -12.82 -8.42 3.88
C HIS A 23 -12.98 -9.30 2.63
N ALA A 24 -14.17 -9.89 2.42
CA ALA A 24 -14.48 -10.66 1.22
C ALA A 24 -14.29 -9.82 -0.06
N THR A 25 -14.80 -8.59 -0.09
CA THR A 25 -14.63 -7.68 -1.24
C THR A 25 -13.15 -7.42 -1.52
N LEU A 26 -12.37 -7.07 -0.51
CA LEU A 26 -10.94 -6.82 -0.66
C LEU A 26 -10.21 -8.09 -1.14
N LEU A 27 -10.55 -9.25 -0.58
CA LEU A 27 -9.95 -10.52 -0.98
C LEU A 27 -10.15 -10.82 -2.47
N THR A 28 -11.34 -10.56 -3.02
CA THR A 28 -11.60 -10.74 -4.47
C THR A 28 -10.76 -9.84 -5.37
N MET A 29 -10.21 -8.75 -4.82
CA MET A 29 -9.39 -7.79 -5.57
C MET A 29 -7.90 -8.08 -5.50
N LYS A 30 -7.47 -8.93 -4.55
CA LYS A 30 -6.05 -9.15 -4.22
C LYS A 30 -5.21 -9.47 -5.46
N ASP A 31 -5.59 -10.50 -6.21
CA ASP A 31 -4.79 -10.98 -7.34
C ASP A 31 -4.67 -9.92 -8.44
N LYS A 32 -5.78 -9.26 -8.78
CA LYS A 32 -5.79 -8.19 -9.78
C LYS A 32 -4.92 -7.01 -9.35
N LYS A 33 -4.95 -6.65 -8.07
CA LYS A 33 -4.14 -5.55 -7.51
C LYS A 33 -2.66 -5.89 -7.51
N LEU A 34 -2.28 -7.08 -7.04
CA LEU A 34 -0.90 -7.54 -7.05
C LEU A 34 -0.33 -7.64 -8.47
N GLN A 35 -1.11 -8.18 -9.42
CA GLN A 35 -0.68 -8.30 -10.80
C GLN A 35 -0.50 -6.92 -11.47
N GLY A 36 -1.40 -5.97 -11.18
CA GLY A 36 -1.29 -4.59 -11.64
C GLY A 36 -0.05 -3.88 -11.09
N ALA A 37 0.18 -3.99 -9.78
CA ALA A 37 1.34 -3.41 -9.10
C ALA A 37 2.65 -4.01 -9.61
N LEU A 38 2.74 -5.34 -9.77
CA LEU A 38 3.94 -6.01 -10.27
C LEU A 38 4.29 -5.55 -11.68
N ARG A 39 3.30 -5.49 -12.58
CA ARG A 39 3.52 -4.96 -13.95
C ARG A 39 4.01 -3.52 -13.91
N PHE A 40 3.39 -2.68 -13.09
CA PHE A 40 3.79 -1.28 -12.98
C PHE A 40 5.23 -1.13 -12.48
N ILE A 41 5.60 -1.84 -11.40
CA ILE A 41 6.96 -1.81 -10.86
C ILE A 41 7.96 -2.29 -11.92
N VAL A 42 7.71 -3.44 -12.56
CA VAL A 42 8.63 -4.00 -13.58
C VAL A 42 8.86 -3.04 -14.74
N GLU A 43 7.80 -2.43 -15.28
CA GLU A 43 7.91 -1.47 -16.38
C GLU A 43 8.65 -0.19 -15.93
N TRP A 44 8.31 0.33 -14.75
CA TRP A 44 8.89 1.55 -14.22
C TRP A 44 10.38 1.37 -13.88
N THR A 45 10.77 0.23 -13.30
CA THR A 45 12.16 -0.07 -12.95
C THR A 45 13.01 -0.53 -14.13
N ARG A 46 12.46 -0.72 -15.33
CA ARG A 46 13.17 -1.34 -16.48
C ARG A 46 14.51 -0.68 -16.81
N TYR A 47 14.61 0.64 -16.58
CA TYR A 47 15.80 1.44 -16.91
C TYR A 47 16.51 2.01 -15.68
N LEU A 48 16.13 1.58 -14.48
CA LEU A 48 16.73 2.04 -13.23
C LEU A 48 17.82 1.08 -12.75
N ASP A 49 18.88 1.65 -12.21
CA ASP A 49 19.87 0.88 -11.45
C ASP A 49 19.32 0.64 -10.03
N LEU A 50 18.82 -0.57 -9.80
CA LEU A 50 18.25 -0.98 -8.51
C LEU A 50 19.29 -1.18 -7.40
N ALA A 51 20.59 -1.11 -7.71
CA ALA A 51 21.64 -1.13 -6.70
C ALA A 51 21.88 0.26 -6.08
N ALA A 52 21.44 1.32 -6.74
CA ALA A 52 21.55 2.68 -6.25
C ALA A 52 20.24 3.11 -5.55
N PRO A 53 20.31 3.86 -4.44
CA PRO A 53 19.14 4.52 -3.88
C PRO A 53 18.51 5.46 -4.91
N PHE A 54 17.18 5.44 -5.00
CA PHE A 54 16.42 6.30 -5.90
C PHE A 54 15.10 6.70 -5.23
N ALA A 55 14.65 7.94 -5.44
CA ALA A 55 13.35 8.42 -4.98
C ALA A 55 12.76 9.38 -6.01
N GLU A 56 11.47 9.21 -6.31
CA GLU A 56 10.69 10.11 -7.15
C GLU A 56 9.33 10.37 -6.50
N SER A 57 8.93 11.64 -6.47
CA SER A 57 7.61 12.04 -6.00
C SER A 57 6.96 12.99 -6.99
N SER A 58 5.69 12.76 -7.31
CA SER A 58 4.86 13.65 -8.12
C SER A 58 3.59 13.99 -7.36
N GLN A 59 3.15 15.25 -7.45
CA GLN A 59 1.92 15.73 -6.84
C GLN A 59 1.09 16.45 -7.88
N PHE A 60 -0.21 16.20 -7.89
CA PHE A 60 -1.14 16.81 -8.83
C PHE A 60 -2.54 16.90 -8.25
N VAL A 61 -3.36 17.78 -8.83
CA VAL A 61 -4.80 17.85 -8.54
C VAL A 61 -5.52 17.14 -9.67
N ALA A 62 -6.24 16.07 -9.36
CA ALA A 62 -7.04 15.34 -10.32
C ALA A 62 -8.20 16.20 -10.83
N SER A 63 -8.81 15.80 -11.95
CA SER A 63 -9.89 16.56 -12.60
C SER A 63 -11.14 16.77 -11.75
N ASP A 64 -11.33 15.95 -10.72
CA ASP A 64 -12.40 16.03 -9.74
C ASP A 64 -12.02 16.89 -8.51
N GLY A 65 -10.83 17.49 -8.50
CA GLY A 65 -10.35 18.38 -7.45
C GLY A 65 -9.62 17.67 -6.31
N PHE A 66 -9.47 16.34 -6.34
CA PHE A 66 -8.71 15.63 -5.31
C PHE A 66 -7.21 15.87 -5.47
N PHE A 67 -6.54 16.11 -4.35
CA PHE A 67 -5.08 16.13 -4.29
C PHE A 67 -4.55 14.69 -4.32
N CYS A 68 -3.60 14.42 -5.19
CA CYS A 68 -2.97 13.11 -5.34
C CYS A 68 -1.46 13.24 -5.25
N SER A 69 -0.83 12.26 -4.61
CA SER A 69 0.61 12.04 -4.67
C SER A 69 0.92 10.66 -5.26
N LEU A 70 1.99 10.59 -6.03
CA LEU A 70 2.63 9.36 -6.47
C LEU A 70 4.05 9.38 -5.93
N GLU A 71 4.39 8.38 -5.14
CA GLU A 71 5.70 8.23 -4.49
C GLU A 71 6.31 6.90 -4.89
N MET A 72 7.61 6.91 -5.13
CA MET A 72 8.36 5.73 -5.53
C MET A 72 9.77 5.79 -4.98
N ASP A 73 10.17 4.73 -4.28
CA ASP A 73 11.47 4.64 -3.62
C ASP A 73 12.15 3.29 -3.92
N VAL A 74 13.45 3.35 -4.18
CA VAL A 74 14.37 2.20 -4.19
C VAL A 74 15.32 2.40 -3.02
N ILE A 75 15.22 1.51 -2.03
CA ILE A 75 16.00 1.55 -0.81
C ILE A 75 16.86 0.28 -0.75
N PRO A 76 18.18 0.37 -1.00
CA PRO A 76 19.09 -0.73 -0.77
C PRO A 76 19.18 -1.06 0.73
N PHE A 77 19.06 -2.34 1.07
CA PHE A 77 19.20 -2.81 2.44
C PHE A 77 20.54 -3.51 2.64
N GLU A 78 21.34 -3.03 3.60
CA GLU A 78 22.58 -3.67 4.01
C GLU A 78 22.37 -4.58 5.23
N GLY A 79 23.13 -5.69 5.31
CA GLY A 79 23.13 -6.59 6.48
C GLY A 79 21.87 -7.46 6.67
N VAL A 80 20.93 -7.43 5.73
CA VAL A 80 19.72 -8.27 5.78
C VAL A 80 20.04 -9.72 5.43
N GLN A 81 19.39 -10.64 6.13
CA GLN A 81 19.61 -12.09 5.98
C GLN A 81 18.81 -12.68 4.80
N SER A 82 17.67 -12.06 4.48
CA SER A 82 16.82 -12.48 3.35
C SER A 82 15.82 -11.39 2.98
N THR A 83 15.27 -11.47 1.76
CA THR A 83 14.13 -10.65 1.35
C THR A 83 12.88 -10.91 2.19
N LYS A 84 12.74 -12.12 2.74
CA LYS A 84 11.63 -12.47 3.66
C LYS A 84 11.70 -11.66 4.95
N GLN A 85 12.90 -11.46 5.50
CA GLN A 85 13.08 -10.64 6.70
C GLN A 85 12.60 -9.20 6.46
N VAL A 86 12.99 -8.61 5.32
CA VAL A 86 12.54 -7.26 4.94
C VAL A 86 11.04 -7.22 4.74
N PHE A 87 10.48 -8.20 4.03
CA PHE A 87 9.04 -8.33 3.82
C PHE A 87 8.25 -8.39 5.14
N ASP A 88 8.71 -9.19 6.10
CA ASP A 88 8.06 -9.32 7.41
C ASP A 88 8.14 -8.04 8.23
N ALA A 89 9.29 -7.35 8.20
CA ALA A 89 9.44 -6.05 8.85
C ALA A 89 8.53 -4.99 8.24
N LEU A 90 8.42 -4.95 6.90
CA LEU A 90 7.50 -4.06 6.19
C LEU A 90 6.04 -4.37 6.53
N GLN A 91 5.64 -5.64 6.50
CA GLN A 91 4.28 -6.02 6.90
C GLN A 91 4.00 -5.58 8.33
N TYR A 92 4.93 -5.80 9.26
CA TYR A 92 4.77 -5.36 10.65
C TYR A 92 4.63 -3.84 10.76
N PHE A 93 5.47 -3.07 10.09
CA PHE A 93 5.36 -1.61 10.07
C PHE A 93 4.01 -1.14 9.52
N LEU A 94 3.61 -1.64 8.36
CA LEU A 94 2.39 -1.21 7.68
C LEU A 94 1.12 -1.58 8.47
N ILE A 95 1.16 -2.73 9.15
CA ILE A 95 0.08 -3.18 10.02
C ILE A 95 -0.05 -2.28 11.24
N ASN A 96 1.06 -1.79 11.81
CA ASN A 96 1.09 -0.97 13.02
C ASN A 96 1.38 0.51 12.71
N MET A 97 1.07 0.94 11.50
CA MET A 97 1.43 2.27 11.00
C MET A 97 0.83 3.39 11.84
N GLU A 98 -0.31 3.16 12.52
CA GLU A 98 -0.88 4.12 13.46
C GLU A 98 0.14 4.55 14.51
N ILE A 99 0.95 3.62 15.02
CA ILE A 99 1.91 3.89 16.08
C ILE A 99 2.97 4.86 15.56
N SER A 100 3.50 4.60 14.36
CA SER A 100 4.50 5.48 13.75
C SER A 100 3.93 6.85 13.37
N ILE A 101 2.68 6.91 12.88
CA ILE A 101 2.05 8.20 12.56
C ILE A 101 1.76 8.98 13.86
N LEU A 102 1.30 8.32 14.92
CA LEU A 102 1.10 8.90 16.27
C LEU A 102 2.40 9.53 16.78
N GLU A 103 3.51 8.79 16.70
CA GLU A 103 4.82 9.24 17.17
C GLU A 103 5.34 10.45 16.38
N ILE A 104 5.10 10.50 15.06
CA ILE A 104 5.55 11.59 14.18
C ILE A 104 4.69 12.84 14.35
N LEU A 105 3.36 12.70 14.38
CA LEU A 105 2.44 13.84 14.39
C LEU A 105 2.10 14.33 15.81
N GLY A 106 2.25 13.47 16.83
CA GLY A 106 1.90 13.78 18.21
C GLY A 106 0.40 14.05 18.42
N GLU A 107 -0.44 13.56 17.52
CA GLU A 107 -1.91 13.66 17.56
C GLU A 107 -2.52 12.30 17.87
N VAL A 108 -3.68 12.24 18.53
CA VAL A 108 -4.35 10.96 18.83
C VAL A 108 -5.02 10.42 17.57
N ILE A 109 -4.55 9.26 17.10
CA ILE A 109 -5.08 8.49 15.99
C ILE A 109 -5.78 7.27 16.56
N VAL A 110 -7.06 7.14 16.24
CA VAL A 110 -7.86 5.97 16.58
C VAL A 110 -7.87 5.04 15.37
N ARG A 111 -7.51 3.78 15.62
CA ARG A 111 -7.61 2.69 14.66
C ARG A 111 -8.96 2.00 14.80
N GLU A 112 -9.73 2.00 13.73
CA GLU A 112 -11.03 1.34 13.63
C GLU A 112 -10.95 0.19 12.63
N ASP A 113 -10.50 -0.99 13.07
CA ASP A 113 -10.59 -2.21 12.27
C ASP A 113 -10.98 -3.42 13.10
N ASP A 114 -11.26 -4.54 12.43
CA ASP A 114 -11.61 -5.81 13.05
C ASP A 114 -10.38 -6.71 13.34
N GLY A 115 -9.17 -6.18 13.15
CA GLY A 115 -7.92 -6.93 13.28
C GLY A 115 -7.77 -8.12 12.32
N SER A 116 -8.65 -8.28 11.33
CA SER A 116 -8.60 -9.40 10.41
C SER A 116 -7.39 -9.29 9.47
N ARG A 117 -6.59 -10.36 9.44
CA ARG A 117 -5.31 -10.42 8.72
C ARG A 117 -5.23 -11.74 7.98
N HIS A 118 -6.15 -11.95 7.05
CA HIS A 118 -6.26 -13.23 6.36
C HIS A 118 -5.69 -13.11 4.96
N GLN A 119 -4.91 -14.13 4.58
CA GLN A 119 -4.48 -14.34 3.20
C GLN A 119 -3.73 -13.14 2.59
N GLY A 120 -2.97 -12.39 3.39
CA GLY A 120 -2.19 -11.23 2.93
C GLY A 120 -3.03 -10.01 2.57
N VAL A 121 -4.30 -9.95 3.02
CA VAL A 121 -5.17 -8.79 2.91
C VAL A 121 -5.41 -8.22 4.31
N PHE A 122 -5.26 -6.91 4.45
CA PHE A 122 -5.68 -6.21 5.65
C PHE A 122 -6.09 -4.78 5.31
N GLN A 123 -6.91 -4.18 6.18
CA GLN A 123 -7.36 -2.81 6.01
C GLN A 123 -7.31 -2.09 7.35
N ASN A 124 -6.74 -0.90 7.34
CA ASN A 124 -6.69 -0.01 8.50
C ASN A 124 -7.55 1.22 8.20
N ARG A 125 -8.42 1.60 9.14
CA ARG A 125 -9.09 2.90 9.13
C ARG A 125 -8.56 3.72 10.29
N PHE A 126 -8.03 4.90 9.97
CA PHE A 126 -7.49 5.83 10.93
C PHE A 126 -8.38 7.07 10.98
N ASN A 127 -8.74 7.49 12.18
CA ASN A 127 -9.43 8.75 12.42
C ASN A 127 -8.60 9.60 13.40
N SER A 128 -8.36 10.85 13.05
CA SER A 128 -7.66 11.81 13.91
C SER A 128 -8.41 13.14 13.94
N ARG A 129 -8.30 13.82 15.08
CA ARG A 129 -8.72 15.22 15.21
C ARG A 129 -7.48 16.10 15.28
N LEU A 130 -7.27 16.87 14.22
CA LEU A 130 -6.16 17.79 14.10
C LEU A 130 -6.28 18.92 15.13
N ARG A 131 -5.14 19.53 15.50
CA ARG A 131 -5.11 20.64 16.47
C ARG A 131 -5.99 21.85 16.13
N ASN A 132 -6.20 22.10 14.84
CA ASN A 132 -7.08 23.17 14.34
C ASN A 132 -8.58 22.81 14.40
N GLY A 133 -8.93 21.64 14.94
CA GLY A 133 -10.30 21.14 15.08
C GLY A 133 -10.82 20.36 13.87
N ALA A 134 -10.08 20.31 12.76
CA ALA A 134 -10.44 19.51 11.59
C ALA A 134 -10.35 18.00 11.90
N GLN A 135 -11.14 17.20 11.19
CA GLN A 135 -11.08 15.75 11.25
C GLN A 135 -10.36 15.22 10.02
N ALA A 136 -9.39 14.34 10.23
CA ALA A 136 -8.69 13.62 9.20
C ALA A 136 -9.09 12.15 9.28
N GLU A 137 -9.50 11.59 8.13
CA GLU A 137 -9.77 10.17 7.99
C GLU A 137 -8.85 9.60 6.92
N MET A 138 -8.22 8.47 7.22
CA MET A 138 -7.43 7.71 6.26
C MET A 138 -7.93 6.27 6.26
N ASN A 139 -8.12 5.71 5.05
CA ASN A 139 -8.54 4.33 4.88
C ASN A 139 -7.53 3.64 3.96
N VAL A 140 -6.79 2.69 4.52
CA VAL A 140 -5.68 2.00 3.86
C VAL A 140 -6.05 0.54 3.67
N ALA A 141 -6.17 0.09 2.42
CA ALA A 141 -6.28 -1.32 2.09
C ALA A 141 -4.94 -1.83 1.55
N MET A 142 -4.48 -2.96 2.07
CA MET A 142 -3.20 -3.54 1.72
C MET A 142 -3.34 -4.96 1.18
N PHE A 143 -2.59 -5.23 0.12
CA PHE A 143 -2.50 -6.53 -0.53
C PHE A 143 -1.03 -6.94 -0.55
N THR A 144 -0.71 -8.08 0.05
CA THR A 144 0.66 -8.57 0.17
C THR A 144 0.75 -10.01 -0.31
N GLN A 145 1.86 -10.30 -0.97
CA GLN A 145 2.23 -11.64 -1.38
C GLN A 145 3.75 -11.73 -1.41
N PHE A 146 4.31 -12.70 -0.71
CA PHE A 146 5.72 -13.02 -0.83
C PHE A 146 5.91 -14.06 -1.93
N TYR A 147 6.78 -13.75 -2.89
CA TYR A 147 7.22 -14.68 -3.91
C TYR A 147 8.64 -15.10 -3.53
N GLY A 148 8.77 -16.28 -2.90
CA GLY A 148 10.08 -16.81 -2.53
C GLY A 148 10.94 -17.09 -3.76
N GLY A 149 12.26 -17.07 -3.57
CA GLY A 149 13.21 -17.51 -4.59
C GLY A 149 13.18 -19.03 -4.78
N GLY A 150 12.18 -19.54 -5.50
CA GLY A 150 12.16 -20.89 -6.08
C GLY A 150 11.03 -21.80 -5.61
N ASP A 151 10.02 -21.98 -6.45
CA ASP A 151 9.73 -23.28 -7.09
C ASP A 151 8.92 -23.04 -8.37
N ASN A 152 9.61 -22.83 -9.49
CA ASN A 152 9.00 -22.93 -10.82
C ASN A 152 9.81 -23.89 -11.71
N ARG A 153 10.26 -24.99 -11.09
CA ARG A 153 10.84 -26.13 -11.79
C ARG A 153 10.08 -27.43 -11.47
N LYS A 154 8.75 -27.35 -11.33
CA LYS A 154 7.86 -28.50 -11.48
C LYS A 154 6.51 -28.02 -12.01
N ASN A 155 6.32 -28.11 -13.33
CA ASN A 155 5.26 -28.87 -13.98
C ASN A 155 5.10 -28.39 -15.43
N GLU A 156 5.43 -29.32 -16.33
CA GLU A 156 5.09 -29.44 -17.76
C GLU A 156 5.81 -28.53 -18.77
#